data_AF-A0A968RDN1-F1
#
_entry.id   AF-A0A968RDN1-F1
#
_cell.length_a   1.000
_cell.length_b   1.000
_cell.length_c   1.000
_cell.angle_alpha   90.00
_cell.angle_beta   90.00
_cell.angle_gamma   90.00
#
_symmetry.space_group_name_H-M   'P 1'
#
loop_
_entity.id
_entity.type
_entity.pdbx_description
1 polymer ?
#
loop_
_entity_poly.entity_id
_entity_poly.type
_entity_poly.pdbx_seq_one_letter_code
_entity_poly.pdbx_strand_id
1 'polypeptide(L)'
;MRRIDVIGISIGIFAAGGIIYLLLQVVGLDSMSAGIWSQVFLVGGLIGWVLTYLFRAVTQNMTYSQQLKDYENAVLQKRLEELTPEELAKIQAEIEQEKSQSVDS
;
A
#
# COMPACT_ATOMS: atom_id res chain seq x y z
N MET A 1 -7.22 -13.72 -8.36
CA MET A 1 -6.56 -14.10 -9.62
C MET A 1 -6.90 -15.54 -9.95
N ARG A 2 -7.23 -15.82 -11.20
CA ARG A 2 -7.41 -17.18 -11.72
C ARG A 2 -6.06 -17.75 -12.11
N ARG A 3 -5.92 -19.08 -12.14
CA ARG A 3 -4.70 -19.78 -12.58
C ARG A 3 -4.18 -19.32 -13.94
N ILE A 4 -5.09 -19.00 -14.86
CA ILE A 4 -4.76 -18.56 -16.22
C ILE A 4 -4.10 -17.17 -16.22
N ASP A 5 -4.48 -16.30 -15.29
CA ASP A 5 -3.90 -14.96 -15.16
C ASP A 5 -2.41 -15.06 -14.80
N VAL A 6 -2.06 -16.00 -13.91
CA VAL A 6 -0.68 -16.23 -13.50
C VAL A 6 0.16 -16.71 -14.69
N ILE A 7 -0.36 -17.66 -15.47
CA ILE A 7 0.31 -18.17 -16.67
C ILE A 7 0.51 -17.03 -17.69
N GLY A 8 -0.52 -16.21 -17.92
CA GLY A 8 -0.44 -15.06 -18.81
C GLY A 8 0.61 -14.05 -18.38
N ILE A 9 0.69 -13.72 -17.09
CA ILE A 9 1.70 -12.82 -16.53
C ILE A 9 3.10 -13.40 -16.70
N SER A 10 3.30 -14.69 -16.40
CA SER A 10 4.61 -15.35 -16.55
C SER A 10 5.10 -15.33 -18.00
N ILE A 11 4.23 -15.67 -18.96
CA ILE A 11 4.56 -15.63 -20.39
C ILE A 11 4.83 -14.18 -20.83
N GLY A 12 4.03 -13.22 -20.36
CA GLY A 12 4.21 -11.81 -20.67
C GLY A 12 5.55 -11.26 -20.20
N ILE A 13 5.96 -11.56 -18.95
CA ILE A 13 7.26 -11.15 -18.41
C ILE A 13 8.40 -11.80 -19.17
N PHE A 14 8.30 -13.09 -19.50
CA PHE A 14 9.32 -13.79 -20.27
C PHE A 14 9.49 -13.20 -21.68
N ALA A 15 8.37 -12.97 -22.38
CA ALA A 15 8.38 -12.34 -23.70
C ALA A 15 8.95 -10.93 -23.65
N ALA A 16 8.57 -10.12 -22.65
CA ALA A 16 9.10 -8.78 -22.46
C ALA A 16 10.63 -8.79 -22.23
N GLY A 17 11.15 -9.71 -21.41
CA GLY A 17 12.58 -9.87 -21.20
C GLY A 17 13.33 -10.22 -22.50
N GLY A 18 12.78 -11.13 -23.30
CA GLY A 18 13.33 -11.48 -24.61
C GLY A 18 13.31 -10.30 -25.59
N ILE A 19 12.23 -9.51 -25.61
CA ILE A 19 12.13 -8.31 -26.44
C ILE A 19 13.17 -7.27 -26.01
N ILE A 20 13.33 -7.02 -24.70
CA ILE A 20 14.34 -6.09 -24.17
C ILE A 20 15.74 -6.54 -24.60
N TYR A 21 16.06 -7.83 -24.46
CA TYR A 21 17.34 -8.39 -24.90
C TYR A 21 17.60 -8.15 -26.38
N LEU A 22 16.62 -8.45 -27.25
CA LEU A 22 16.76 -8.24 -28.70
C LEU A 22 16.92 -6.75 -29.05
N LEU A 23 16.14 -5.87 -28.42
CA LEU A 23 16.25 -4.42 -28.62
C LEU A 23 17.64 -3.92 -28.23
N LEU A 24 18.18 -4.39 -27.11
CA LEU A 24 19.53 -4.04 -26.65
C LEU A 24 20.60 -4.48 -27.65
N GLN A 25 20.46 -5.67 -28.26
CA GLN A 25 21.36 -6.09 -29.33
C GLN A 25 21.24 -5.23 -30.59
N VAL A 26 20.02 -4.84 -30.97
CA VAL A 26 19.78 -3.99 -32.14
C VAL A 26 20.42 -2.62 -31.98
N VAL A 27 20.47 -2.06 -30.76
CA VAL A 27 21.20 -0.80 -30.48
C VAL A 27 22.71 -0.99 -30.30
N GLY A 28 23.24 -2.21 -30.50
CA GLY A 28 24.66 -2.48 -30.62
C GLY A 28 25.35 -3.07 -29.39
N LEU A 29 24.59 -3.52 -28.37
CA LEU A 29 25.19 -4.26 -27.26
C LEU A 29 25.55 -5.69 -27.71
N ASP A 30 26.69 -6.18 -27.24
CA ASP A 30 27.04 -7.59 -27.38
C ASP A 30 26.08 -8.48 -26.56
N SER A 31 26.06 -9.78 -26.87
CA SER A 31 25.13 -10.72 -26.24
C SER A 31 25.27 -10.82 -24.73
N MET A 32 26.49 -10.71 -24.18
CA MET A 32 26.71 -10.77 -22.74
C MET A 32 26.15 -9.52 -22.07
N SER A 33 26.51 -8.34 -22.58
CA SER A 33 26.04 -7.07 -22.03
C SER A 33 24.52 -6.92 -22.13
N ALA A 34 23.92 -7.30 -23.28
CA ALA A 34 22.47 -7.29 -23.45
C ALA A 34 21.77 -8.23 -22.45
N GLY A 35 22.36 -9.40 -22.19
CA GLY A 35 21.90 -10.33 -21.17
C GLY A 35 21.89 -9.69 -19.78
N ILE A 36 23.02 -9.10 -19.36
CA ILE A 36 23.14 -8.44 -18.04
C ILE A 36 22.10 -7.32 -17.89
N TRP A 37 21.98 -6.42 -18.87
CA TRP A 37 21.04 -5.30 -18.79
C TRP A 37 19.58 -5.75 -18.79
N SER A 38 19.22 -6.77 -19.59
CA SER A 38 17.87 -7.36 -19.56
C SER A 38 17.50 -7.88 -18.16
N GLN A 39 18.47 -8.51 -17.47
CA GLN A 39 18.28 -9.00 -16.11
C GLN A 39 18.19 -7.85 -15.10
N VAL A 40 18.98 -6.79 -15.27
CA VAL A 40 18.89 -5.58 -14.44
C VAL A 40 17.49 -4.97 -14.54
N PHE A 41 16.92 -4.86 -15.73
CA PHE A 41 15.55 -4.37 -15.90
C PHE A 41 14.52 -5.27 -15.20
N LEU A 42 14.67 -6.59 -15.32
CA LEU A 42 13.77 -7.54 -14.66
C LEU A 42 13.83 -7.41 -13.13
N VAL A 43 15.03 -7.47 -12.56
CA VAL A 43 15.23 -7.38 -11.11
C VAL A 43 14.86 -5.99 -10.59
N GLY A 44 15.21 -4.93 -11.30
CA GLY A 44 14.81 -3.56 -10.97
C GLY A 44 13.28 -3.39 -10.97
N GLY A 45 12.59 -3.97 -11.96
CA GLY A 45 11.14 -4.02 -12.01
C GLY A 45 10.53 -4.80 -10.83
N LEU A 46 11.11 -5.94 -10.46
CA LEU A 46 10.69 -6.71 -9.28
C LEU A 46 10.88 -5.93 -7.98
N ILE A 47 12.03 -5.27 -7.80
CA ILE A 47 12.28 -4.40 -6.65
C ILE A 47 11.24 -3.27 -6.62
N GLY A 48 11.00 -2.60 -7.74
CA GLY A 48 9.98 -1.57 -7.86
C GLY A 48 8.60 -2.10 -7.47
N TRP A 49 8.21 -3.28 -7.96
CA TRP A 49 6.94 -3.91 -7.61
C TRP A 49 6.84 -4.20 -6.11
N VAL A 50 7.88 -4.79 -5.50
CA VAL A 50 7.89 -5.05 -4.05
C VAL A 50 7.81 -3.75 -3.24
N LEU A 51 8.50 -2.69 -3.67
CA LEU A 51 8.43 -1.39 -3.02
C LEU A 51 7.01 -0.82 -3.04
N THR A 52 6.21 -1.04 -4.08
CA THR A 52 4.79 -0.63 -4.08
C THR A 52 3.99 -1.31 -2.96
N TYR A 53 4.28 -2.60 -2.69
CA TYR A 53 3.64 -3.32 -1.59
C TYR A 53 4.10 -2.78 -0.23
N LEU A 54 5.41 -2.58 -0.05
CA LEU A 54 5.96 -2.04 1.19
C LEU A 54 5.40 -0.65 1.51
N PHE A 55 5.34 0.24 0.50
CA PHE A 55 4.77 1.58 0.66
C PHE A 55 3.32 1.52 1.14
N ARG A 56 2.49 0.67 0.51
CA ARG A 56 1.10 0.45 0.92
C ARG A 56 0.97 -0.09 2.34
N ALA A 57 1.87 -0.99 2.74
CA ALA A 57 1.88 -1.57 4.09
C ALA A 57 2.25 -0.52 5.15
N VAL A 58 3.32 0.26 4.91
CA VAL A 58 3.78 1.31 5.83
C VAL A 58 2.75 2.42 5.97
N THR A 59 2.10 2.81 4.86
CA THR A 59 1.04 3.83 4.88
C THR A 59 -0.30 3.32 5.42
N GLN A 60 -0.37 2.06 5.88
CA GLN A 60 -1.59 1.42 6.36
C GLN A 60 -2.77 1.53 5.39
N ASN A 61 -2.50 1.67 4.09
CA ASN A 61 -3.52 1.76 3.04
C ASN A 61 -4.03 0.38 2.64
N MET A 62 -4.26 -0.49 3.63
CA MET A 62 -4.70 -1.87 3.47
C MET A 62 -6.16 -2.01 3.89
N THR A 63 -6.85 -2.95 3.24
CA THR A 63 -8.24 -3.26 3.55
C THR A 63 -8.42 -3.62 5.03
N TYR A 64 -7.46 -4.31 5.64
CA TYR A 64 -7.52 -4.64 7.07
C TYR A 64 -7.46 -3.39 7.96
N SER A 65 -6.57 -2.45 7.65
CA SER A 65 -6.45 -1.18 8.40
C SER A 65 -7.74 -0.37 8.33
N GLN A 66 -8.37 -0.30 7.15
CA GLN A 66 -9.66 0.36 7.01
C GLN A 66 -10.76 -0.35 7.81
N GLN A 67 -10.84 -1.68 7.70
CA GLN A 67 -11.82 -2.48 8.45
C GLN A 67 -11.67 -2.30 9.97
N LEU A 68 -10.43 -2.26 10.48
CA LEU A 68 -10.17 -2.05 11.89
C LEU A 68 -10.66 -0.67 12.34
N LYS A 69 -10.33 0.38 11.59
CA LYS A 69 -10.78 1.75 11.86
C LYS A 69 -12.30 1.88 11.84
N ASP A 70 -12.96 1.27 10.86
CA ASP A 70 -14.41 1.29 10.73
C ASP A 70 -15.08 0.55 11.90
N TYR A 71 -14.51 -0.58 12.33
CA TYR A 71 -14.97 -1.33 13.50
C TYR A 71 -14.82 -0.51 14.79
N GLU A 72 -13.64 0.08 15.03
CA GLU A 72 -13.38 0.93 16.20
C GLU A 72 -14.35 2.10 16.27
N ASN A 73 -14.59 2.78 15.14
CA ASN A 73 -15.56 3.88 15.05
C ASN A 73 -16.99 3.41 15.37
N ALA A 74 -17.42 2.27 14.82
CA ALA A 74 -18.75 1.74 15.08
C ALA A 74 -18.95 1.35 16.55
N VAL A 75 -17.93 0.76 17.19
CA VAL A 75 -17.96 0.43 18.62
C VAL A 75 -18.02 1.71 19.45
N LEU A 76 -17.19 2.71 19.15
CA LEU A 76 -17.19 3.97 19.86
C LEU A 76 -18.55 4.68 19.76
N GLN A 77 -19.13 4.72 18.55
CA GLN A 77 -20.45 5.29 18.35
C GLN A 77 -21.53 4.58 19.19
N LYS A 78 -21.52 3.25 19.21
CA LYS A 78 -22.44 2.46 20.05
C LYS A 78 -22.29 2.81 21.53
N ARG A 79 -21.06 2.97 22.02
CA ARG A 79 -20.82 3.37 23.41
C ARG A 79 -21.34 4.77 23.70
N LEU A 80 -21.19 5.72 22.79
CA LEU A 80 -21.74 7.07 22.94
C LEU A 80 -23.28 7.08 22.95
N GLU A 81 -23.92 6.24 22.13
CA GLU A 81 -25.37 6.07 22.11
C GLU A 81 -25.92 5.43 23.40
N GLU A 82 -25.12 4.63 24.09
CA GLU A 82 -25.47 3.97 25.36
C GLU A 82 -25.31 4.87 26.59
N LEU A 83 -24.58 6.00 26.48
CA LEU A 83 -24.34 6.93 27.59
C LEU A 83 -25.56 7.80 27.90
N THR A 84 -25.72 8.14 29.17
CA THR A 84 -26.76 9.10 29.59
C THR A 84 -26.41 10.52 29.14
N PRO A 85 -27.40 11.43 29.00
CA PRO A 85 -27.15 12.83 28.65
C PRO A 85 -26.21 13.55 29.62
N GLU A 86 -26.23 13.18 30.91
CA GLU A 86 -25.36 13.75 31.95
C GLU A 86 -23.90 13.33 31.78
N GLU A 87 -23.66 12.05 31.45
CA GLU A 87 -22.31 11.53 31.18
C GLU A 87 -21.72 12.10 29.89
N LEU A 88 -22.55 12.23 28.84
CA LEU A 88 -22.14 12.90 27.59
C LEU A 88 -21.78 14.37 27.81
N ALA A 89 -22.58 15.11 28.59
CA ALA A 89 -22.29 16.50 28.93
C ALA A 89 -20.98 16.64 29.72
N LYS A 90 -20.69 15.69 30.62
CA LYS A 90 -19.43 15.64 31.36
C LYS A 90 -18.24 15.43 30.44
N ILE A 91 -18.30 14.45 29.52
CA ILE A 91 -17.23 14.19 28.55
C ILE A 91 -17.03 15.40 27.63
N GLN A 92 -18.10 16.05 27.19
CA GLN A 92 -18.03 17.25 26.35
C GLN A 92 -17.30 18.39 27.06
N ALA A 93 -17.58 18.60 28.35
CA ALA A 93 -16.93 19.61 29.18
C ALA A 93 -15.44 19.30 29.41
N GLU A 94 -15.08 18.03 29.63
CA GLU A 94 -13.68 17.59 29.76
C GLU A 94 -12.89 17.87 28.46
N ILE A 95 -13.46 17.58 27.28
CA ILE A 95 -12.83 17.85 25.98
C ILE A 95 -12.62 19.36 25.75
N GLU A 96 -13.61 20.19 26.09
CA GLU A 96 -13.46 21.66 25.98
C GLU A 96 -12.37 22.19 26.90
N GLN A 97 -12.25 21.64 28.11
CA GLN A 97 -11.20 21.99 29.05
C GLN A 97 -9.82 21.61 28.51
N GLU A 98 -9.62 20.39 28.01
CA GLU A 98 -8.35 19.97 27.40
C GLU A 98 -7.99 20.81 26.16
N LYS A 99 -8.98 21.12 25.31
CA LYS A 99 -8.77 21.98 24.14
C LYS A 99 -8.37 23.41 24.54
N SER A 100 -8.96 23.97 25.60
CA SER A 100 -8.58 25.28 26.11
C SER A 100 -7.16 25.30 26.69
N GLN A 101 -6.75 24.24 27.38
CA GLN A 101 -5.40 24.12 27.95
C GLN A 101 -4.31 23.95 26.88
N SER A 102 -4.60 23.23 25.79
CA SER A 102 -3.66 23.03 24.68
C SER A 102 -3.48 24.24 23.77
N VAL A 103 -4.40 25.22 23.81
CA VAL A 103 -4.30 26.47 23.05
C VAL A 103 -3.56 27.57 23.83
N ASP A 104 -3.53 27.46 25.17
CA ASP A 104 -2.87 28.42 26.07
C ASP A 104 -1.43 28.00 26.49
N SER A 105 -0.93 26.90 25.91
CA SER A 105 0.44 26.34 26.10
C SER A 105 1.28 26.50 24.83
#